data_AF-A0A6N7VLP6-F1
#
_entry.id   AF-A0A6N7VLP6-F1
#
_cell.length_a   1.000
_cell.length_b   1.000
_cell.length_c   1.000
_cell.angle_alpha   90.00
_cell.angle_beta   90.00
_cell.angle_gamma   90.00
#
_symmetry.space_group_name_H-M   'P 1'
#
loop_
_entity.id
_entity.type
_entity.pdbx_description
1 polymer ?
#
loop_
_entity_poly.entity_id
_entity_poly.type
_entity_poly.pdbx_seq_one_letter_code
_entity_poly.pdbx_strand_id
1 'polypeptide(L)' 'NEVETEEVSALSQVNSHVNNLRDDSIRESLTVEEALKNAPDGEDGAIIVPKVVGE' A
#
# COMPACT_ATOMS: atom_id res chain seq x y z
N ASN A 1 5.95 29.70 -18.14
CA ASN A 1 4.75 28.88 -18.38
C ASN A 1 4.11 29.37 -19.66
N GLU A 2 4.14 28.54 -20.69
CA GLU A 2 3.81 28.90 -22.08
C GLU A 2 2.42 28.40 -22.50
N VAL A 3 1.77 27.60 -21.65
CA VAL A 3 0.49 26.94 -21.92
C VAL A 3 -0.49 27.24 -20.78
N GLU A 4 -1.72 27.60 -21.15
CA GLU A 4 -2.82 27.84 -20.23
C GLU A 4 -3.42 26.52 -19.77
N THR A 5 -3.53 26.33 -18.45
CA THR A 5 -4.04 25.09 -17.83
C THR A 5 -5.00 25.36 -16.66
N GLU A 6 -5.42 26.61 -16.42
CA GLU A 6 -6.32 26.98 -15.31
C GLU A 6 -7.66 26.23 -15.36
N GLU A 7 -8.17 25.91 -16.56
CA GLU A 7 -9.46 25.25 -16.76
C GLU A 7 -9.36 23.75 -17.07
N VAL A 8 -8.16 23.18 -17.08
CA VAL A 8 -7.95 21.76 -17.40
C VAL A 8 -7.71 20.97 -16.12
N SER A 9 -8.59 20.01 -15.84
CA SER A 9 -8.39 19.10 -14.71
C SER A 9 -7.14 18.23 -14.93
N ALA A 10 -6.29 18.12 -13.91
CA ALA A 10 -5.13 17.24 -13.95
C ALA A 10 -5.55 15.78 -14.18
N LEU A 11 -4.83 15.09 -15.06
CA LEU A 11 -5.03 13.67 -15.29
C LEU A 11 -4.52 12.87 -14.09
N SER A 12 -5.42 12.19 -13.38
CA SER A 12 -5.06 11.31 -12.26
C SER A 12 -4.70 9.89 -12.70
N GLN A 13 -5.43 9.36 -13.69
CA GLN A 13 -5.22 8.04 -14.27
C GLN A 13 -5.71 8.03 -15.71
N VAL A 14 -5.07 7.25 -16.57
CA VAL A 14 -5.38 7.19 -18.01
C VAL A 14 -6.74 6.51 -18.26
N ASN A 15 -7.09 5.53 -17.42
CA ASN A 15 -8.33 4.76 -17.55
C ASN A 15 -9.50 5.42 -16.82
N SER A 16 -10.71 5.13 -17.30
CA SER A 16 -11.96 5.58 -16.70
C SER A 16 -12.07 5.15 -15.24
N HIS A 17 -12.52 6.06 -14.38
CA HIS A 17 -12.73 5.75 -12.97
C HIS A 17 -14.03 4.96 -12.80
N VAL A 18 -13.90 3.73 -12.32
CA VAL A 18 -15.04 2.86 -11.95
C VAL A 18 -14.75 2.23 -10.61
N ASN A 19 -15.80 1.98 -9.81
CA ASN A 19 -15.66 1.33 -8.52
C ASN A 19 -15.33 -0.17 -8.71
N ASN A 20 -14.05 -0.51 -8.73
CA ASN A 20 -13.59 -1.89 -8.84
C ASN A 20 -13.52 -2.53 -7.45
N LEU A 21 -14.65 -3.07 -7.00
CA LEU A 21 -14.78 -3.71 -5.69
C LEU A 21 -14.30 -5.17 -5.73
N ARG A 22 -13.77 -5.66 -4.60
CA ARG A 22 -13.37 -7.06 -4.41
C ARG A 22 -14.53 -7.85 -3.80
N ASP A 23 -14.76 -9.07 -4.27
CA ASP A 23 -15.69 -10.03 -3.65
C ASP A 23 -15.23 -10.45 -2.25
N ASP A 24 -16.18 -10.65 -1.34
CA ASP A 24 -15.91 -11.11 0.03
C ASP A 24 -15.64 -12.62 0.07
N SER A 25 -14.45 -13.00 -0.36
CA SER A 25 -13.93 -14.36 -0.35
C SER A 25 -12.62 -14.45 0.43
N ILE A 26 -12.49 -15.50 1.24
CA ILE A 26 -11.26 -15.82 1.97
C ILE A 26 -10.24 -16.39 0.99
N ARG A 27 -8.98 -15.96 1.12
CA ARG A 27 -7.83 -16.50 0.38
C ARG A 27 -6.78 -16.97 1.38
N GLU A 28 -5.98 -17.94 0.96
CA GLU A 28 -4.85 -18.42 1.76
C GLU A 28 -3.90 -17.26 2.06
N SER A 29 -3.44 -17.20 3.31
CA SER A 29 -2.47 -16.19 3.76
C SER A 29 -1.06 -16.69 3.52
N LEU A 30 -0.10 -15.77 3.35
CA LEU A 30 1.32 -16.12 3.31
C LEU A 30 1.74 -16.81 4.61
N THR A 31 2.72 -17.71 4.52
CA THR A 31 3.34 -18.28 5.70
C THR A 31 4.14 -17.21 6.47
N VAL A 32 4.37 -17.43 7.77
CA VAL A 32 5.16 -16.50 8.61
C VAL A 32 6.58 -16.34 8.06
N GLU A 33 7.18 -17.42 7.56
CA GLU A 33 8.51 -17.41 6.96
C GLU A 33 8.56 -16.53 5.71
N GLU A 34 7.58 -16.67 4.80
CA GLU A 34 7.50 -15.84 3.59
C GLU A 34 7.26 -14.37 3.92
N ALA A 35 6.41 -14.10 4.91
CA ALA A 35 6.09 -12.74 5.34
C ALA A 35 7.30 -12.02 5.96
N LEU A 36 8.16 -12.74 6.70
CA LEU A 36 9.33 -12.18 7.38
C LEU A 36 10.63 -12.23 6.56
N LYS A 37 10.62 -12.89 5.39
CA LYS A 37 11.81 -13.11 4.56
C LYS A 37 12.65 -11.87 4.27
N ASN A 38 12.01 -10.70 4.18
CA ASN A 38 12.66 -9.42 3.89
C ASN A 38 12.60 -8.42 5.06
N ALA A 39 12.16 -8.85 6.24
CA ALA A 39 12.14 -7.98 7.42
C ALA A 39 13.59 -7.63 7.81
N PRO A 40 13.92 -6.34 8.06
CA PRO A 40 15.27 -5.94 8.47
C PRO A 40 15.70 -6.62 9.78
N ASP A 41 14.76 -6.79 10.69
CA ASP A 41 14.92 -7.54 11.93
C ASP A 41 13.57 -8.15 12.31
N GLY A 42 13.58 -9.40 12.74
CA GLY A 42 12.38 -10.16 13.04
C GLY A 42 12.66 -11.30 14.01
N GLU A 43 11.82 -11.40 15.04
CA GLU A 43 11.92 -12.39 16.11
C GLU A 43 10.51 -12.84 16.50
N ASP A 44 10.34 -14.11 16.87
CA ASP A 44 9.06 -14.69 17.32
C ASP A 44 7.85 -14.43 16.41
N GLY A 45 8.06 -14.37 15.09
CA GLY A 45 6.98 -14.11 14.13
C GLY A 45 6.59 -12.64 14.01
N ALA A 46 7.33 -11.72 14.63
CA ALA A 46 7.11 -10.29 14.62
C ALA A 46 8.22 -9.54 13.87
N ILE A 47 7.87 -8.35 13.37
CA ILE A 47 8.85 -7.39 12.84
C ILE A 47 9.34 -6.56 14.02
N ILE A 48 10.66 -6.48 14.20
CA ILE A 48 11.26 -5.69 15.28
C ILE A 48 11.35 -4.23 14.83
N VAL A 49 10.82 -3.33 15.65
CA VAL A 49 10.90 -1.88 15.45
C VAL A 49 11.23 -1.18 16.76
N PRO A 50 11.88 0.00 16.74
CA PRO A 50 12.01 0.83 17.92
C PRO A 50 10.63 1.12 18.51
N LYS A 51 10.51 0.95 19.83
CA LYS A 51 9.26 1.26 20.53
C LYS A 51 8.90 2.73 20.30
N VAL A 52 7.75 2.98 19.70
CA VAL A 52 7.21 4.33 19.57
C VAL A 52 6.83 4.82 20.97
N VAL A 53 7.54 5.84 21.45
CA VAL A 53 7.19 6.64 22.63
C VAL A 53 6.94 8.06 22.13
N GLY A 54 5.72 8.58 22.30
CA GLY A 54 5.41 10.02 22.07
C GLY A 54 5.43 10.77 23.41
N GLU A 55 5.56 12.10 23.47
CA GLU A 55 5.55 13.17 22.44
C GLU A 55 6.97 13.61 22.00
#